data_AF-A0A832X427-F1
#
_entry.id   AF-A0A832X427-F1
#
_cell.length_a   1.000
_cell.length_b   1.000
_cell.length_c   1.000
_cell.angle_alpha   90.00
_cell.angle_beta   90.00
_cell.angle_gamma   90.00
#
_symmetry.space_group_name_H-M   'P 1'
#
loop_
_entity.id
_entity.type
_entity.pdbx_description
1 polymer ?
#
loop_
_entity_poly.entity_id
_entity_poly.type
_entity_poly.pdbx_seq_one_letter_code
_entity_poly.pdbx_strand_id
1 'polypeptide(L)'
;MRTLILILILFTIFSGCVEENNVIQLNESAYQGSVNITPENQSAAALSSREKNIPEIEVTSFSSVYMHDNLANVEKYNYIFSWDNVPGHEDSKLRYYLGNDLGVDWVNTAKIIKTDGNNTIRVFTPINSLEFELSDDKNTVLITPNQIQLKVKKKNNSLQIYQVETDYNKKTPVYNITERYYAVYGLSIKNNGSNYLDFKLNELYLRDGGHVFNTAIEPEDLFSSCLNVPQDIENETKVEDTTLSPRQTINGSVVFQVNSLYNKSFLLMYNETPVPLASFEKSIEALKMAERYNYSGIFGIPPYNSGSSDDNSFKPNLEDYPYIWANWVNRSIFEFFDRADHEEMENLSLEYIPQTKVVYVLKVIPERNITITSKKSKISQNNFIVIDDTGKELTNASNSDKIVILKNQTYELLSGENGEAQQVNFSNATIVKIHFTSYYEWGRITSVNQDVIMDKKLNIIAARNCSNNLIS
;
A
#
# COMPACT_ATOMS: atom_id res chain seq x y z
N MET A 1 -16.39 47.19 58.23
CA MET A 1 -16.36 47.21 56.76
C MET A 1 -15.20 46.36 56.26
N ARG A 2 -15.48 45.09 55.97
CA ARG A 2 -14.65 44.15 55.20
C ARG A 2 -15.65 43.25 54.50
N THR A 3 -15.77 43.35 53.19
CA THR A 3 -16.70 42.52 52.41
C THR A 3 -15.86 41.51 51.64
N LEU A 4 -15.94 40.26 52.09
CA LEU A 4 -15.35 39.08 51.49
C LEU A 4 -16.23 38.68 50.30
N ILE A 5 -15.70 38.67 49.08
CA ILE A 5 -16.39 38.10 47.92
C ILE A 5 -15.85 36.68 47.70
N LEU A 6 -16.68 35.71 48.06
CA LEU A 6 -16.50 34.28 47.79
C LEU A 6 -16.95 34.01 46.35
N ILE A 7 -16.03 33.63 45.47
CA ILE A 7 -16.36 33.12 44.14
C ILE A 7 -16.37 31.59 44.23
N LEU A 8 -17.58 31.03 44.13
CA LEU A 8 -17.84 29.59 44.07
C LEU A 8 -17.58 29.13 42.63
N ILE A 9 -16.53 28.32 42.40
CA ILE A 9 -16.29 27.68 41.11
C ILE A 9 -16.99 26.31 41.13
N LEU A 10 -18.10 26.21 40.40
CA LEU A 10 -18.82 24.96 40.16
C LEU A 10 -18.10 24.19 39.04
N PHE A 11 -17.51 23.04 39.35
CA PHE A 11 -17.05 22.10 38.33
C PHE A 11 -18.23 21.23 37.86
N THR A 12 -18.70 21.43 36.64
CA THR A 12 -19.59 20.49 35.96
C THR A 12 -18.76 19.41 35.28
N ILE A 13 -18.74 18.21 35.86
CA ILE A 13 -18.21 17.00 35.22
C ILE A 13 -19.29 16.54 34.23
N PHE A 14 -19.02 16.63 32.92
CA PHE A 14 -19.83 15.94 31.92
C PHE A 14 -19.52 14.45 31.97
N SER A 15 -20.31 13.71 32.73
CA SER A 15 -20.50 12.27 32.58
C SER A 15 -21.59 12.05 31.54
N GLY A 16 -21.20 11.73 30.31
CA GLY A 16 -22.13 11.39 29.23
C GLY A 16 -22.35 9.89 29.13
N CYS A 17 -23.24 9.35 29.97
CA CYS A 17 -24.03 8.17 29.64
C CYS A 17 -25.43 8.65 29.22
N VAL A 18 -25.95 8.14 28.11
CA VAL A 18 -27.36 8.13 27.61
C VAL A 18 -27.26 7.98 26.08
N GLU A 19 -28.01 7.17 25.34
CA GLU A 19 -28.99 6.11 25.61
C GLU A 19 -29.37 5.50 24.24
N GLU A 20 -30.03 4.35 24.29
CA GLU A 20 -30.41 3.48 23.18
C GLU A 20 -31.42 4.06 22.17
N ASN A 21 -31.50 3.33 21.05
CA ASN A 21 -32.64 3.17 20.12
C ASN A 21 -32.85 4.20 19.00
N ASN A 22 -32.49 3.77 17.79
CA ASN A 22 -33.48 3.61 16.73
C ASN A 22 -33.07 2.44 15.82
N VAL A 23 -33.73 1.30 16.02
CA VAL A 23 -33.73 0.16 15.12
C VAL A 23 -34.44 0.58 13.83
N ILE A 24 -33.68 0.75 12.75
CA ILE A 24 -34.25 0.79 11.40
C ILE A 24 -34.31 -0.65 10.92
N GLN A 25 -35.50 -1.21 10.98
CA GLN A 25 -35.86 -2.49 10.40
C GLN A 25 -35.78 -2.36 8.87
N LEU A 26 -34.72 -2.87 8.24
CA LEU A 26 -34.65 -2.99 6.79
C LEU A 26 -35.36 -4.29 6.38
N ASN A 27 -36.41 -4.12 5.59
CA ASN A 27 -37.24 -5.17 5.01
C ASN A 27 -36.40 -6.14 4.16
N GLU A 28 -36.22 -7.37 4.66
CA GLU A 28 -36.06 -8.56 3.83
C GLU A 28 -37.44 -8.94 3.26
N SER A 29 -37.70 -8.61 1.99
CA SER A 29 -38.63 -9.38 1.15
C SER A 29 -38.73 -8.77 -0.24
N ALA A 30 -38.06 -9.38 -1.22
CA ALA A 30 -38.49 -9.36 -2.62
C ALA A 30 -37.65 -10.34 -3.45
N TYR A 31 -37.86 -11.65 -3.30
CA TYR A 31 -37.70 -12.65 -4.37
C TYR A 31 -38.46 -13.93 -3.97
N GLN A 32 -39.79 -13.87 -4.06
CA GLN A 32 -40.62 -15.06 -4.20
C GLN A 32 -41.43 -14.93 -5.50
N GLY A 33 -40.84 -15.37 -6.60
CA GLY A 33 -41.55 -15.69 -7.83
C GLY A 33 -41.92 -17.16 -7.80
N SER A 34 -43.15 -17.47 -7.40
CA SER A 34 -43.73 -18.81 -7.48
C SER A 34 -44.09 -19.13 -8.94
N VAL A 35 -43.48 -20.17 -9.51
CA VAL A 35 -44.03 -20.87 -10.68
C VAL A 35 -44.23 -22.33 -10.29
N ASN A 36 -45.50 -22.71 -10.18
CA ASN A 36 -45.96 -24.09 -10.03
C ASN A 36 -45.66 -24.88 -11.30
N ILE A 37 -44.85 -25.93 -11.21
CA ILE A 37 -44.87 -27.04 -12.17
C ILE A 37 -44.81 -28.35 -11.38
N THR A 38 -45.85 -29.16 -11.58
CA THR A 38 -46.10 -30.51 -11.05
C THR A 38 -45.01 -31.51 -11.50
N PRO A 39 -44.66 -32.54 -10.70
CA PRO A 39 -43.48 -33.35 -10.95
C PRO A 39 -43.77 -34.49 -11.93
N GLU A 40 -43.13 -34.47 -13.10
CA GLU A 40 -43.00 -35.67 -13.93
C GLU A 40 -41.65 -36.35 -13.67
N ASN A 41 -41.76 -37.60 -13.21
CA ASN A 41 -40.72 -38.60 -13.11
C ASN A 41 -39.79 -38.61 -14.34
N GLN A 42 -38.54 -38.16 -14.15
CA GLN A 42 -37.43 -38.58 -14.99
C GLN A 42 -36.25 -38.99 -14.12
N SER A 43 -36.06 -40.30 -14.02
CA SER A 43 -34.78 -41.00 -13.93
C SER A 43 -33.68 -40.34 -13.09
N ALA A 44 -33.63 -40.73 -11.81
CA ALA A 44 -32.55 -40.45 -10.87
C ALA A 44 -31.27 -41.28 -11.16
N ALA A 45 -30.91 -41.52 -12.42
CA ALA A 45 -29.77 -42.37 -12.78
C ALA A 45 -29.05 -41.94 -14.06
N ALA A 46 -28.65 -40.67 -14.19
CA ALA A 46 -27.67 -40.24 -15.20
C ALA A 46 -27.02 -38.86 -14.95
N LEU A 47 -27.06 -38.31 -13.72
CA LEU A 47 -26.28 -37.13 -13.36
C LEU A 47 -25.31 -37.54 -12.25
N SER A 48 -24.22 -38.19 -12.66
CA SER A 48 -22.98 -38.16 -11.89
C SER A 48 -22.67 -36.69 -11.63
N SER A 49 -22.88 -36.26 -10.38
CA SER A 49 -22.42 -34.99 -9.88
C SER A 49 -20.93 -34.90 -10.15
N ARG A 50 -20.55 -34.13 -11.18
CA ARG A 50 -19.18 -33.67 -11.34
C ARG A 50 -18.92 -32.82 -10.10
N GLU A 51 -18.38 -33.45 -9.05
CA GLU A 51 -17.95 -32.75 -7.84
C GLU A 51 -17.08 -31.59 -8.33
N LYS A 52 -17.63 -30.37 -8.28
CA LYS A 52 -16.89 -29.18 -8.67
C LYS A 52 -15.82 -29.06 -7.61
N ASN A 53 -14.58 -29.36 -7.98
CA ASN A 53 -13.45 -29.43 -7.08
C ASN A 53 -13.05 -28.01 -6.68
N ILE A 54 -13.87 -27.35 -5.86
CA ILE A 54 -13.69 -25.95 -5.45
C ILE A 54 -12.68 -25.95 -4.29
N PRO A 55 -11.60 -25.15 -4.37
CA PRO A 55 -10.67 -25.00 -3.26
C PRO A 55 -11.36 -24.42 -2.04
N GLU A 56 -10.92 -24.84 -0.87
CA GLU A 56 -11.15 -24.08 0.36
C GLU A 56 -10.12 -22.96 0.41
N ILE A 57 -10.61 -21.72 0.44
CA ILE A 57 -9.77 -20.52 0.50
C ILE A 57 -10.07 -19.82 1.83
N GLU A 58 -9.03 -19.58 2.62
CA GLU A 58 -9.10 -18.88 3.89
C GLU A 58 -8.22 -17.63 3.85
N VAL A 59 -8.75 -16.50 4.33
CA VAL A 59 -7.99 -15.27 4.52
C VAL A 59 -7.23 -15.35 5.85
N THR A 60 -5.90 -15.41 5.76
CA THR A 60 -4.96 -15.55 6.87
C THR A 60 -4.34 -14.23 7.32
N SER A 61 -4.36 -13.22 6.44
CA SER A 61 -4.02 -11.83 6.72
C SER A 61 -4.68 -10.92 5.69
N PHE A 62 -4.83 -9.65 6.03
CA PHE A 62 -5.32 -8.63 5.10
C PHE A 62 -4.53 -7.35 5.29
N SER A 63 -4.09 -6.73 4.19
CA SER A 63 -3.47 -5.42 4.21
C SER A 63 -4.19 -4.42 3.31
N SER A 64 -4.33 -3.20 3.78
CA SER A 64 -4.85 -2.07 3.04
C SER A 64 -3.75 -1.03 2.92
N VAL A 65 -3.41 -0.66 1.70
CA VAL A 65 -2.30 0.25 1.40
C VAL A 65 -2.86 1.45 0.68
N TYR A 66 -2.47 2.63 1.15
CA TYR A 66 -2.58 3.89 0.45
C TYR A 66 -1.18 4.40 0.13
N MET A 67 -1.03 4.91 -1.07
CA MET A 67 0.13 5.64 -1.50
C MET A 67 -0.29 6.90 -2.23
N HIS A 68 0.36 7.99 -1.87
CA HIS A 68 0.43 9.20 -2.62
C HIS A 68 1.89 9.51 -2.88
N ASP A 69 2.20 9.80 -4.14
CA ASP A 69 3.56 10.08 -4.58
C ASP A 69 3.51 11.10 -5.71
N ASN A 70 4.20 12.23 -5.51
CA ASN A 70 4.51 13.20 -6.57
C ASN A 70 6.04 13.30 -6.81
N LEU A 71 6.85 12.48 -6.12
CA LEU A 71 8.30 12.29 -6.30
C LEU A 71 8.62 11.62 -7.63
N ALA A 72 7.65 10.98 -8.26
CA ALA A 72 7.74 10.63 -9.66
C ALA A 72 7.96 11.92 -10.45
N ASN A 73 9.23 12.31 -10.60
CA ASN A 73 9.72 13.03 -11.74
C ASN A 73 9.13 12.27 -12.91
N VAL A 74 8.06 12.80 -13.49
CA VAL A 74 7.65 12.38 -14.81
C VAL A 74 8.85 12.80 -15.63
N GLU A 75 9.80 11.87 -15.84
CA GLU A 75 10.71 11.91 -16.96
C GLU A 75 9.79 12.26 -18.12
N LYS A 76 9.81 13.51 -18.57
CA LYS A 76 8.89 13.92 -19.59
C LYS A 76 9.44 13.29 -20.84
N TYR A 77 8.86 12.15 -21.17
CA TYR A 77 9.22 11.38 -22.32
C TYR A 77 8.70 12.14 -23.53
N ASN A 78 9.57 12.96 -24.11
CA ASN A 78 9.27 13.61 -25.38
C ASN A 78 9.39 12.56 -26.46
N TYR A 79 8.24 12.18 -27.01
CA TYR A 79 8.18 11.25 -28.13
C TYR A 79 8.96 11.82 -29.31
N ILE A 80 9.90 11.06 -29.85
CA ILE A 80 10.72 11.46 -30.97
C ILE A 80 10.18 10.86 -32.27
N PHE A 81 10.21 9.53 -32.39
CA PHE A 81 9.72 8.78 -33.56
C PHE A 81 9.43 7.33 -33.17
N SER A 82 8.68 6.61 -34.00
CA SER A 82 8.51 5.17 -33.90
C SER A 82 9.61 4.47 -34.66
N TRP A 83 10.31 3.58 -33.96
CA TRP A 83 11.37 2.78 -34.54
C TRP A 83 10.89 2.02 -35.77
N ASP A 84 9.71 1.41 -35.71
CA ASP A 84 9.19 0.55 -36.77
C ASP A 84 8.82 1.31 -38.04
N ASN A 85 8.53 2.61 -37.94
CA ASN A 85 8.13 3.47 -39.05
C ASN A 85 9.29 4.27 -39.69
N VAL A 86 10.54 3.92 -39.35
CA VAL A 86 11.76 4.47 -39.95
C VAL A 86 12.60 3.31 -40.54
N PRO A 87 13.06 3.40 -41.80
CA PRO A 87 12.73 4.45 -42.77
C PRO A 87 11.25 4.39 -43.19
N GLY A 88 10.61 5.53 -43.44
CA GLY A 88 9.22 5.62 -43.87
C GLY A 88 8.47 6.85 -43.37
N HIS A 89 7.27 6.62 -42.82
CA HIS A 89 6.31 7.68 -42.47
C HIS A 89 6.86 8.68 -41.43
N GLU A 90 7.85 8.27 -40.62
CA GLU A 90 8.38 9.10 -39.54
C GLU A 90 9.81 9.59 -39.76
N ASP A 91 10.32 9.49 -41.00
CA ASP A 91 11.61 10.07 -41.40
C ASP A 91 11.70 11.56 -41.08
N SER A 92 10.60 12.30 -41.28
CA SER A 92 10.53 13.73 -41.00
C SER A 92 10.72 14.05 -39.52
N LYS A 93 10.19 13.22 -38.61
CA LYS A 93 10.35 13.39 -37.16
C LYS A 93 11.77 13.08 -36.71
N LEU A 94 12.38 11.99 -37.23
CA LEU A 94 13.78 11.68 -36.96
C LEU A 94 14.70 12.82 -37.45
N ARG A 95 14.46 13.35 -38.65
CA ARG A 95 15.22 14.50 -39.18
C ARG A 95 15.03 15.76 -38.35
N TYR A 96 13.81 16.03 -37.88
CA TYR A 96 13.52 17.15 -37.00
C TYR A 96 14.35 17.06 -35.70
N TYR A 97 14.34 15.91 -35.04
CA TYR A 97 15.11 15.68 -33.82
C TYR A 97 16.62 15.85 -34.05
N LEU A 98 17.14 15.20 -35.09
CA LEU A 98 18.57 15.30 -35.42
C LEU A 98 18.99 16.74 -35.75
N GLY A 99 18.18 17.48 -36.51
CA GLY A 99 18.50 18.84 -36.94
C GLY A 99 18.33 19.89 -35.84
N ASN A 100 17.17 19.90 -35.18
CA ASN A 100 16.83 20.94 -34.22
C ASN A 100 17.33 20.65 -32.81
N ASP A 101 17.24 19.39 -32.36
CA ASP A 101 17.56 19.04 -30.97
C ASP A 101 19.04 18.63 -30.82
N LEU A 102 19.61 17.96 -31.84
CA LEU A 102 21.03 17.56 -31.84
C LEU A 102 21.96 18.43 -32.68
N GLY A 103 21.43 19.43 -33.41
CA GLY A 103 22.25 20.35 -34.22
C GLY A 103 22.97 19.69 -35.41
N VAL A 104 22.40 18.63 -35.99
CA VAL A 104 22.99 17.89 -37.12
C VAL A 104 22.57 18.53 -38.44
N ASP A 105 23.28 19.58 -38.85
CA ASP A 105 22.91 20.43 -39.99
C ASP A 105 22.80 19.69 -41.34
N TRP A 106 23.52 18.59 -41.52
CA TRP A 106 23.53 17.81 -42.76
C TRP A 106 22.37 16.82 -42.87
N VAL A 107 21.54 16.67 -41.83
CA VAL A 107 20.52 15.62 -41.79
C VAL A 107 19.46 15.77 -42.87
N ASN A 108 19.18 16.99 -43.35
CA ASN A 108 18.13 17.23 -44.36
C ASN A 108 18.41 16.56 -45.72
N THR A 109 19.69 16.31 -46.05
CA THR A 109 20.09 15.66 -47.31
C THR A 109 20.57 14.22 -47.10
N ALA A 110 20.58 13.74 -45.85
CA ALA A 110 21.03 12.40 -45.51
C ALA A 110 20.10 11.30 -46.02
N LYS A 111 20.67 10.14 -46.35
CA LYS A 111 19.92 8.89 -46.54
C LYS A 111 19.67 8.24 -45.18
N ILE A 112 18.50 7.64 -45.02
CA ILE A 112 18.11 6.89 -43.82
C ILE A 112 17.83 5.45 -44.25
N ILE A 113 18.49 4.49 -43.62
CA ILE A 113 18.29 3.06 -43.88
C ILE A 113 18.28 2.28 -42.55
N LYS A 114 17.75 1.06 -42.59
CA LYS A 114 17.94 0.07 -41.53
C LYS A 114 18.95 -0.99 -41.94
N THR A 115 19.79 -1.40 -41.00
CA THR A 115 20.77 -2.48 -41.15
C THR A 115 20.62 -3.48 -40.01
N ASP A 116 21.42 -4.56 -40.03
CA ASP A 116 21.54 -5.53 -38.93
C ASP A 116 20.20 -6.13 -38.49
N GLY A 117 19.42 -6.61 -39.45
CA GLY A 117 18.13 -7.24 -39.16
C GLY A 117 17.09 -6.29 -38.55
N ASN A 118 17.17 -4.99 -38.86
CA ASN A 118 16.34 -3.90 -38.33
C ASN A 118 16.67 -3.43 -36.90
N ASN A 119 17.82 -3.85 -36.35
CA ASN A 119 18.29 -3.40 -35.05
C ASN A 119 19.12 -2.11 -35.10
N THR A 120 19.53 -1.68 -36.29
CA THR A 120 20.32 -0.45 -36.48
C THR A 120 19.63 0.47 -37.48
N ILE A 121 19.44 1.75 -37.15
CA ILE A 121 19.08 2.80 -38.12
C ILE A 121 20.35 3.60 -38.41
N ARG A 122 20.70 3.72 -39.69
CA ARG A 122 21.84 4.50 -40.15
C ARG A 122 21.39 5.71 -40.94
N VAL A 123 21.88 6.89 -40.55
CA VAL A 123 21.63 8.18 -41.19
C VAL A 123 22.95 8.72 -41.71
N PHE A 124 23.09 8.90 -43.02
CA PHE A 124 24.39 9.22 -43.60
C PHE A 124 24.35 10.04 -44.89
N THR A 125 25.44 10.75 -45.14
CA THR A 125 25.83 11.35 -46.43
C THR A 125 27.13 10.68 -46.89
N PRO A 126 27.72 11.04 -48.04
CA PRO A 126 29.03 10.51 -48.43
C PRO A 126 30.16 10.79 -47.44
N ILE A 127 30.01 11.81 -46.57
CA ILE A 127 31.08 12.27 -45.67
C ILE A 127 30.73 12.16 -44.18
N ASN A 128 29.44 12.12 -43.81
CA ASN A 128 28.99 12.07 -42.42
C ASN A 128 28.09 10.84 -42.19
N SER A 129 28.10 10.27 -40.98
CA SER A 129 27.25 9.13 -40.61
C SER A 129 26.89 9.21 -39.13
N LEU A 130 25.66 8.81 -38.80
CA LEU A 130 25.15 8.57 -37.46
C LEU A 130 24.46 7.20 -37.45
N GLU A 131 24.63 6.48 -36.35
CA GLU A 131 24.00 5.18 -36.15
C GLU A 131 23.21 5.19 -34.85
N PHE A 132 22.01 4.63 -34.93
CA PHE A 132 21.13 4.37 -33.81
C PHE A 132 21.07 2.85 -33.65
N GLU A 133 21.53 2.34 -32.52
CA GLU A 133 21.58 0.91 -32.24
C GLU A 133 20.59 0.58 -31.13
N LEU A 134 19.66 -0.35 -31.41
CA LEU A 134 18.69 -0.84 -30.44
C LEU A 134 19.36 -1.87 -29.53
N SER A 135 19.22 -1.72 -28.21
CA SER A 135 19.75 -2.69 -27.24
C SER A 135 19.06 -4.05 -27.32
N ASP A 136 19.74 -5.11 -26.89
CA ASP A 136 19.22 -6.49 -26.91
C ASP A 136 17.92 -6.64 -26.10
N ASP A 137 17.81 -5.93 -24.98
CA ASP A 137 16.62 -5.88 -24.13
C ASP A 137 15.50 -4.98 -24.70
N LYS A 138 15.78 -4.27 -25.80
CA LYS A 138 14.88 -3.33 -26.50
C LYS A 138 14.34 -2.21 -25.62
N ASN A 139 15.05 -1.86 -24.56
CA ASN A 139 14.64 -0.79 -23.65
C ASN A 139 15.29 0.56 -24.00
N THR A 140 16.38 0.55 -24.78
CA THR A 140 17.14 1.75 -25.10
C THR A 140 17.67 1.77 -26.53
N VAL A 141 17.95 2.96 -27.03
CA VAL A 141 18.67 3.19 -28.29
C VAL A 141 19.90 4.03 -28.03
N LEU A 142 21.07 3.62 -28.53
CA LEU A 142 22.31 4.38 -28.44
C LEU A 142 22.61 5.07 -29.77
N ILE A 143 22.92 6.37 -29.73
CA ILE A 143 23.34 7.16 -30.90
C ILE A 143 24.86 7.29 -30.89
N THR A 144 25.54 6.83 -31.94
CA THR A 144 26.99 6.96 -32.13
C THR A 144 27.32 7.96 -33.26
N PRO A 145 28.44 8.72 -33.15
CA PRO A 145 29.49 8.63 -32.13
C PRO A 145 29.21 9.41 -30.83
N ASN A 146 28.10 10.14 -30.73
CA ASN A 146 27.84 11.07 -29.63
C ASN A 146 27.50 10.40 -28.29
N GLN A 147 27.34 9.08 -28.25
CA GLN A 147 26.98 8.28 -27.07
C GLN A 147 25.70 8.77 -26.36
N ILE A 148 24.72 9.24 -27.13
CA ILE A 148 23.44 9.70 -26.60
C ILE A 148 22.52 8.49 -26.43
N GLN A 149 21.96 8.31 -25.23
CA GLN A 149 21.04 7.22 -24.94
C GLN A 149 19.59 7.72 -24.92
N LEU A 150 18.72 7.00 -25.63
CA LEU A 150 17.28 7.25 -25.72
C LEU A 150 16.50 6.08 -25.13
N LYS A 151 15.29 6.34 -24.63
CA LYS A 151 14.40 5.32 -24.07
C LYS A 151 13.44 4.78 -25.11
N VAL A 152 13.18 3.48 -25.04
CA VAL A 152 12.23 2.78 -25.90
C VAL A 152 11.02 2.39 -25.07
N LYS A 153 9.81 2.60 -25.59
CA LYS A 153 8.58 2.04 -25.03
C LYS A 153 7.79 1.33 -26.11
N LYS A 154 7.15 0.23 -25.73
CA LYS A 154 6.25 -0.51 -26.63
C LYS A 154 4.83 0.02 -26.46
N LYS A 155 4.21 0.53 -27.53
CA LYS A 155 2.82 0.99 -27.56
C LYS A 155 2.11 0.43 -28.79
N ASN A 156 0.96 -0.22 -28.60
CA ASN A 156 0.17 -0.83 -29.67
C ASN A 156 1.00 -1.74 -30.61
N ASN A 157 1.85 -2.60 -30.04
CA ASN A 157 2.80 -3.46 -30.76
C ASN A 157 3.89 -2.76 -31.58
N SER A 158 4.01 -1.42 -31.50
CA SER A 158 5.11 -0.66 -32.11
C SER A 158 6.12 -0.19 -31.07
N LEU A 159 7.40 -0.17 -31.44
CA LEU A 159 8.46 0.45 -30.65
C LEU A 159 8.48 1.95 -30.90
N GLN A 160 8.43 2.72 -29.82
CA GLN A 160 8.43 4.18 -29.82
C GLN A 160 9.64 4.69 -29.04
N ILE A 161 10.35 5.65 -29.65
CA ILE A 161 11.57 6.23 -29.12
C ILE A 161 11.23 7.55 -28.44
N TYR A 162 11.76 7.73 -27.24
CA TYR A 162 11.54 8.90 -26.41
C TYR A 162 12.88 9.47 -25.95
N GLN A 163 12.96 10.79 -25.94
CA GLN A 163 13.98 11.50 -25.20
C GLN A 163 13.49 11.65 -23.76
N VAL A 164 14.34 11.31 -22.81
CA VAL A 164 14.13 11.69 -21.42
C VAL A 164 14.49 13.18 -21.35
N GLU A 165 13.49 14.05 -21.18
CA GLU A 165 13.73 15.48 -20.93
C GLU A 165 14.36 15.59 -19.53
N THR A 166 15.69 15.51 -19.45
CA THR A 166 16.44 15.85 -18.24
C THR A 166 16.58 17.37 -18.19
N ASP A 167 15.46 18.06 -17.99
CA ASP A 167 15.42 19.52 -17.99
C ASP A 167 16.00 20.05 -16.67
N TYR A 168 17.33 20.06 -16.54
CA TYR A 168 18.01 20.72 -15.41
C TYR A 168 17.74 22.23 -15.36
N ASN A 169 17.22 22.84 -16.44
CA ASN A 169 17.06 24.30 -16.58
C ASN A 169 15.65 24.79 -16.96
N LYS A 170 14.64 23.92 -17.05
CA LYS A 170 13.26 24.32 -17.37
C LYS A 170 12.37 24.06 -16.16
N LYS A 171 12.19 25.12 -15.37
CA LYS A 171 11.30 25.20 -14.20
C LYS A 171 9.84 25.10 -14.60
N THR A 172 9.36 23.91 -14.93
CA THR A 172 7.95 23.56 -14.69
C THR A 172 7.89 22.04 -14.57
N PRO A 173 8.35 21.49 -13.44
CA PRO A 173 8.04 20.12 -13.10
C PRO A 173 6.52 19.92 -13.21
N VAL A 174 6.11 19.02 -14.09
CA VAL A 174 4.71 18.58 -14.18
C VAL A 174 4.56 17.47 -13.16
N TYR A 175 4.16 17.84 -11.95
CA TYR A 175 3.88 16.90 -10.88
C TYR A 175 2.60 16.15 -11.26
N ASN A 176 2.72 14.86 -11.54
CA ASN A 176 1.56 14.01 -11.73
C ASN A 176 1.28 13.29 -10.42
N ILE A 177 0.38 13.85 -9.63
CA ILE A 177 -0.09 13.24 -8.38
C ILE A 177 -0.63 11.86 -8.72
N THR A 178 0.02 10.83 -8.17
CA THR A 178 -0.44 9.46 -8.37
C THR A 178 -0.89 8.90 -7.04
N GLU A 179 -2.20 8.90 -6.83
CA GLU A 179 -2.81 8.12 -5.76
C GLU A 179 -2.97 6.67 -6.18
N ARG A 180 -2.59 5.74 -5.30
CA ARG A 180 -2.77 4.31 -5.51
C ARG A 180 -3.26 3.67 -4.23
N TYR A 181 -4.28 2.83 -4.37
CA TYR A 181 -4.80 2.03 -3.28
C TYR A 181 -4.61 0.55 -3.60
N TYR A 182 -4.18 -0.23 -2.61
CA TYR A 182 -4.04 -1.68 -2.74
C TYR A 182 -4.74 -2.42 -1.62
N ALA A 183 -5.37 -3.52 -1.99
CA ALA A 183 -5.87 -4.54 -1.09
C ALA A 183 -5.01 -5.79 -1.27
N VAL A 184 -4.35 -6.23 -0.20
CA VAL A 184 -3.47 -7.41 -0.19
C VAL A 184 -4.09 -8.47 0.70
N TYR A 185 -4.33 -9.66 0.18
CA TYR A 185 -4.87 -10.78 0.95
C TYR A 185 -3.79 -11.85 1.09
N GLY A 186 -3.47 -12.22 2.33
CA GLY A 186 -2.76 -13.46 2.61
C GLY A 186 -3.76 -14.60 2.63
N LEU A 187 -3.55 -15.61 1.79
CA LEU A 187 -4.47 -16.72 1.56
C LEU A 187 -3.83 -18.06 1.92
N SER A 188 -4.64 -18.94 2.50
CA SER A 188 -4.40 -20.38 2.58
C SER A 188 -5.38 -21.04 1.61
N ILE A 189 -4.85 -21.74 0.60
CA ILE A 189 -5.64 -22.37 -0.46
C ILE A 189 -5.42 -23.87 -0.38
N LYS A 190 -6.49 -24.61 -0.12
CA LYS A 190 -6.46 -26.06 0.10
C LYS A 190 -7.35 -26.79 -0.88
N ASN A 191 -6.78 -27.82 -1.51
CA ASN A 191 -7.55 -28.76 -2.31
C ASN A 191 -8.22 -29.80 -1.39
N ASN A 192 -9.51 -29.64 -1.11
CA ASN A 192 -10.27 -30.59 -0.29
C ASN A 192 -10.81 -31.81 -1.05
N GLY A 193 -10.75 -31.82 -2.37
CA GLY A 193 -11.25 -32.95 -3.15
C GLY A 193 -10.28 -34.10 -3.28
N SER A 194 -10.75 -35.12 -3.97
CA SER A 194 -10.04 -36.38 -4.23
C SER A 194 -9.17 -36.35 -5.50
N ASN A 195 -9.35 -35.33 -6.35
CA ASN A 195 -8.63 -35.16 -7.61
C ASN A 195 -7.66 -33.97 -7.54
N TYR A 196 -6.71 -33.91 -8.48
CA TYR A 196 -5.89 -32.72 -8.68
C TYR A 196 -6.77 -31.50 -8.98
N LEU A 197 -6.39 -30.35 -8.42
CA LEU A 197 -7.02 -29.06 -8.65
C LEU A 197 -6.05 -28.18 -9.43
N ASP A 198 -6.45 -27.75 -10.62
CA ASP A 198 -5.73 -26.73 -11.38
C ASP A 198 -6.22 -25.35 -10.92
N PHE A 199 -5.46 -24.71 -10.02
CA PHE A 199 -5.78 -23.39 -9.49
C PHE A 199 -5.24 -22.32 -10.43
N LYS A 200 -6.11 -21.39 -10.85
CA LYS A 200 -5.75 -20.26 -11.70
C LYS A 200 -5.89 -18.95 -10.95
N LEU A 201 -4.82 -18.17 -10.90
CA LEU A 201 -4.80 -16.87 -10.23
C LEU A 201 -5.76 -15.88 -10.88
N ASN A 202 -5.91 -15.93 -12.20
CA ASN A 202 -6.82 -15.03 -12.94
C ASN A 202 -8.32 -15.31 -12.69
N GLU A 203 -8.67 -16.41 -12.03
CA GLU A 203 -10.03 -16.68 -11.55
C GLU A 203 -10.29 -16.00 -10.20
N LEU A 204 -9.26 -15.49 -9.53
CA LEU A 204 -9.39 -14.72 -8.30
C LEU A 204 -9.55 -13.24 -8.62
N TYR A 205 -10.62 -12.63 -8.12
CA TYR A 205 -10.85 -11.19 -8.31
C TYR A 205 -11.57 -10.60 -7.11
N LEU A 206 -11.40 -9.29 -6.94
CA LEU A 206 -12.12 -8.53 -5.92
C LEU A 206 -13.30 -7.82 -6.55
N ARG A 207 -14.44 -7.82 -5.87
CA ARG A 207 -15.63 -7.08 -6.28
C ARG A 207 -15.98 -6.01 -5.26
N ASP A 208 -16.35 -4.83 -5.74
CA ASP A 208 -16.95 -3.76 -4.93
C ASP A 208 -18.16 -3.19 -5.68
N GLY A 209 -19.36 -3.61 -5.28
CA GLY A 209 -20.60 -3.27 -5.97
C GLY A 209 -20.59 -3.75 -7.44
N GLY A 210 -20.54 -2.80 -8.37
CA GLY A 210 -20.44 -3.06 -9.81
C GLY A 210 -19.02 -3.16 -10.35
N HIS A 211 -18.00 -2.83 -9.56
CA HIS A 211 -16.60 -2.82 -9.97
C HIS A 211 -15.95 -4.18 -9.72
N VAL A 212 -15.09 -4.59 -10.66
CA VAL A 212 -14.27 -5.79 -10.57
C VAL A 212 -12.81 -5.38 -10.68
N PHE A 213 -12.01 -5.80 -9.70
CA PHE A 213 -10.57 -5.59 -9.66
C PHE A 213 -9.89 -6.93 -9.87
N ASN A 214 -9.12 -7.03 -10.95
CA ASN A 214 -8.28 -8.20 -11.21
C ASN A 214 -7.01 -8.11 -10.37
N THR A 215 -6.32 -9.24 -10.21
CA THR A 215 -5.00 -9.28 -9.58
C THR A 215 -4.06 -8.32 -10.31
N ALA A 216 -3.39 -7.45 -9.56
CA ALA A 216 -2.41 -6.52 -10.09
C ALA A 216 -1.00 -7.12 -10.01
N ILE A 217 -0.16 -6.79 -10.98
CA ILE A 217 1.29 -6.93 -10.83
C ILE A 217 1.70 -5.89 -9.78
N GLU A 218 2.68 -6.22 -8.94
CA GLU A 218 3.13 -5.36 -7.84
C GLU A 218 3.33 -3.91 -8.29
N PRO A 219 3.02 -2.94 -7.42
CA PRO A 219 3.55 -1.59 -7.61
C PRO A 219 5.08 -1.63 -7.60
N GLU A 220 5.68 -1.46 -8.78
CA GLU A 220 7.14 -1.49 -9.03
C GLU A 220 7.93 -0.46 -8.18
N ASP A 221 7.27 0.44 -7.45
CA ASP A 221 7.88 1.56 -6.70
C ASP A 221 7.47 1.66 -5.21
N LEU A 222 6.77 0.66 -4.66
CA LEU A 222 6.32 0.72 -3.24
C LEU A 222 7.48 0.86 -2.24
N PHE A 223 8.70 0.47 -2.62
CA PHE A 223 9.71 -0.02 -1.67
C PHE A 223 11.13 0.53 -1.85
N SER A 224 11.31 1.50 -2.76
CA SER A 224 12.57 2.23 -2.90
C SER A 224 12.79 3.11 -1.66
N SER A 225 13.56 2.56 -0.72
CA SER A 225 14.15 3.15 0.49
C SER A 225 13.27 3.26 1.76
N CYS A 226 13.70 2.51 2.78
CA CYS A 226 13.55 2.77 4.23
C CYS A 226 12.45 2.10 5.09
N LEU A 227 11.56 1.21 4.60
CA LEU A 227 10.36 0.81 5.39
C LEU A 227 10.23 -0.71 5.64
N ASN A 228 10.07 -1.12 6.91
CA ASN A 228 10.03 -2.53 7.36
C ASN A 228 8.70 -3.27 7.06
N VAL A 229 7.54 -2.62 7.17
CA VAL A 229 6.24 -3.27 6.91
C VAL A 229 5.95 -3.44 5.41
N PRO A 230 6.32 -2.49 4.54
CA PRO A 230 6.32 -2.71 3.11
C PRO A 230 7.18 -3.93 2.71
N GLN A 231 8.38 -4.10 3.28
CA GLN A 231 9.22 -5.28 3.05
C GLN A 231 8.56 -6.61 3.49
N ASP A 232 7.79 -6.62 4.59
CA ASP A 232 7.03 -7.82 4.98
C ASP A 232 6.04 -8.26 3.88
N ILE A 233 5.47 -7.32 3.13
CA ILE A 233 4.53 -7.61 2.03
C ILE A 233 5.29 -8.09 0.78
N GLU A 234 6.41 -7.46 0.42
CA GLU A 234 7.26 -7.90 -0.70
C GLU A 234 7.79 -9.32 -0.52
N ASN A 235 8.19 -9.65 0.70
CA ASN A 235 8.82 -10.92 1.03
C ASN A 235 7.80 -12.05 1.20
N GLU A 236 6.49 -11.76 1.20
CA GLU A 236 5.46 -12.79 1.25
C GLU A 236 5.47 -13.60 -0.05
N THR A 237 5.39 -14.93 0.07
CA THR A 237 5.28 -15.83 -1.08
C THR A 237 4.03 -15.49 -1.87
N LYS A 238 4.16 -15.22 -3.18
CA LYS A 238 3.02 -14.88 -4.03
C LYS A 238 2.27 -16.15 -4.43
N VAL A 239 0.95 -16.04 -4.53
CA VAL A 239 0.15 -17.10 -5.16
C VAL A 239 0.33 -17.00 -6.67
N GLU A 240 0.65 -18.13 -7.31
CA GLU A 240 0.77 -18.28 -8.76
C GLU A 240 -0.14 -19.41 -9.25
N ASP A 241 -0.33 -19.49 -10.57
CA ASP A 241 -0.99 -20.63 -11.20
C ASP A 241 -0.30 -21.94 -10.81
N THR A 242 -1.06 -22.91 -10.32
CA THR A 242 -0.47 -24.16 -9.83
C THR A 242 -1.46 -25.33 -9.84
N THR A 243 -0.93 -26.54 -9.77
CA THR A 243 -1.73 -27.76 -9.63
C THR A 243 -1.56 -28.33 -8.22
N LEU A 244 -2.66 -28.37 -7.47
CA LEU A 244 -2.69 -28.89 -6.10
C LEU A 244 -3.11 -30.35 -6.10
N SER A 245 -2.29 -31.21 -5.49
CA SER A 245 -2.64 -32.60 -5.18
C SER A 245 -3.80 -32.66 -4.17
N PRO A 246 -4.55 -33.78 -4.09
CA PRO A 246 -5.56 -33.97 -3.06
C PRO A 246 -5.00 -33.68 -1.66
N ARG A 247 -5.71 -32.86 -0.88
CA ARG A 247 -5.34 -32.39 0.47
C ARG A 247 -4.11 -31.48 0.56
N GLN A 248 -3.52 -31.08 -0.56
CA GLN A 248 -2.42 -30.12 -0.57
C GLN A 248 -2.94 -28.72 -0.21
N THR A 249 -2.17 -28.02 0.60
CA THR A 249 -2.37 -26.60 0.94
C THR A 249 -1.18 -25.79 0.45
N ILE A 250 -1.45 -24.63 -0.12
CA ILE A 250 -0.45 -23.59 -0.38
C ILE A 250 -0.83 -22.34 0.40
N ASN A 251 0.16 -21.52 0.72
CA ASN A 251 -0.04 -20.22 1.34
C ASN A 251 0.64 -19.16 0.49
N GLY A 252 0.03 -18.00 0.37
CA GLY A 252 0.67 -16.86 -0.28
C GLY A 252 -0.19 -15.61 -0.28
N SER A 253 0.37 -14.52 -0.80
CA SER A 253 -0.31 -13.24 -0.93
C SER A 253 -0.82 -13.01 -2.37
N VAL A 254 -1.91 -12.25 -2.46
CA VAL A 254 -2.45 -11.70 -3.72
C VAL A 254 -2.71 -10.22 -3.56
N VAL A 255 -2.47 -9.45 -4.61
CA VAL A 255 -2.57 -7.98 -4.59
C VAL A 255 -3.63 -7.53 -5.60
N PHE A 256 -4.49 -6.62 -5.17
CA PHE A 256 -5.47 -5.93 -6.02
C PHE A 256 -5.21 -4.43 -5.94
N GLN A 257 -5.13 -3.76 -7.09
CA GLN A 257 -5.20 -2.30 -7.13
C GLN A 257 -6.66 -1.89 -7.10
N VAL A 258 -7.05 -1.12 -6.10
CA VAL A 258 -8.44 -0.73 -5.80
C VAL A 258 -8.58 0.79 -5.83
N ASN A 259 -9.79 1.30 -5.60
CA ASN A 259 -10.08 2.73 -5.66
C ASN A 259 -10.16 3.41 -4.29
N SER A 260 -9.99 2.65 -3.20
CA SER A 260 -10.06 3.17 -1.84
C SER A 260 -9.30 2.27 -0.89
N LEU A 261 -9.05 2.76 0.33
CA LEU A 261 -8.68 1.90 1.44
C LEU A 261 -9.80 0.88 1.73
N TYR A 262 -9.50 -0.06 2.62
CA TYR A 262 -10.37 -1.18 2.95
C TYR A 262 -11.84 -0.79 3.10
N ASN A 263 -12.70 -1.59 2.48
CA ASN A 263 -14.14 -1.36 2.47
C ASN A 263 -14.87 -2.65 2.85
N LYS A 264 -15.97 -2.53 3.61
CA LYS A 264 -16.84 -3.67 3.94
C LYS A 264 -17.52 -4.28 2.72
N SER A 265 -17.64 -3.53 1.63
CA SER A 265 -18.20 -4.01 0.37
C SER A 265 -17.23 -4.84 -0.45
N PHE A 266 -15.95 -4.89 -0.09
CA PHE A 266 -14.95 -5.72 -0.76
C PHE A 266 -15.32 -7.20 -0.59
N LEU A 267 -15.59 -7.84 -1.72
CA LEU A 267 -15.95 -9.25 -1.80
C LEU A 267 -14.90 -9.99 -2.64
N LEU A 268 -14.09 -10.81 -1.99
CA LEU A 268 -13.13 -11.68 -2.67
C LEU A 268 -13.87 -12.84 -3.33
N MET A 269 -13.64 -13.03 -4.63
CA MET A 269 -14.29 -14.04 -5.44
C MET A 269 -13.23 -14.99 -6.00
N TYR A 270 -13.54 -16.28 -6.02
CA TYR A 270 -12.80 -17.27 -6.80
C TYR A 270 -13.77 -17.92 -7.78
N ASN A 271 -13.53 -17.72 -9.08
CA ASN A 271 -14.52 -17.98 -10.11
C ASN A 271 -15.82 -17.23 -9.76
N GLU A 272 -16.99 -17.85 -9.86
CA GLU A 272 -18.27 -17.23 -9.49
C GLU A 272 -18.63 -17.35 -7.99
N THR A 273 -17.75 -17.92 -7.16
CA THR A 273 -18.05 -18.22 -5.76
C THR A 273 -17.40 -17.19 -4.83
N PRO A 274 -18.14 -16.56 -3.91
CA PRO A 274 -17.55 -15.71 -2.89
C PRO A 274 -16.71 -16.55 -1.92
N VAL A 275 -15.49 -16.09 -1.65
CA VAL A 275 -14.64 -16.67 -0.61
C VAL A 275 -15.26 -16.32 0.75
N PRO A 276 -15.45 -17.27 1.68
CA PRO A 276 -15.97 -16.95 3.01
C PRO A 276 -15.11 -15.90 3.73
N LEU A 277 -15.74 -14.80 4.16
CA LEU A 277 -15.06 -13.63 4.72
C LEU A 277 -15.20 -13.50 6.25
N ALA A 278 -15.55 -14.56 6.98
CA ALA A 278 -15.75 -14.45 8.44
C ALA A 278 -14.50 -13.93 9.18
N SER A 279 -13.29 -14.36 8.78
CA SER A 279 -12.03 -13.83 9.32
C SER A 279 -11.74 -12.41 8.80
N PHE A 280 -12.19 -12.08 7.60
CA PHE A 280 -12.04 -10.75 7.01
C PHE A 280 -12.94 -9.70 7.68
N GLU A 281 -14.21 -10.00 7.98
CA GLU A 281 -15.10 -9.08 8.70
C GLU A 281 -14.53 -8.69 10.07
N LYS A 282 -14.02 -9.68 10.82
CA LYS A 282 -13.31 -9.42 12.07
C LYS A 282 -12.05 -8.59 11.86
N SER A 283 -11.33 -8.82 10.76
CA SER A 283 -10.15 -8.03 10.40
C SER A 283 -10.52 -6.57 10.13
N ILE A 284 -11.62 -6.32 9.41
CA ILE A 284 -12.13 -4.97 9.16
C ILE A 284 -12.56 -4.28 10.46
N GLU A 285 -13.22 -4.98 11.39
CA GLU A 285 -13.57 -4.41 12.69
C GLU A 285 -12.32 -4.11 13.55
N ALA A 286 -11.31 -4.98 13.51
CA ALA A 286 -10.04 -4.73 14.19
C ALA A 286 -9.31 -3.50 13.62
N LEU A 287 -9.30 -3.31 12.30
CA LEU A 287 -8.77 -2.10 11.66
C LEU A 287 -9.48 -0.85 12.16
N LYS A 288 -10.82 -0.85 12.11
CA LYS A 288 -11.63 0.28 12.57
C LYS A 288 -11.37 0.61 14.04
N MET A 289 -11.20 -0.40 14.88
CA MET A 289 -10.89 -0.21 16.30
C MET A 289 -9.52 0.43 16.49
N ALA A 290 -8.48 -0.07 15.80
CA ALA A 290 -7.14 0.47 15.87
C ALA A 290 -7.09 1.92 15.38
N GLU A 291 -7.72 2.19 14.24
CA GLU A 291 -7.74 3.51 13.60
C GLU A 291 -8.55 4.58 14.34
N ARG A 292 -9.49 4.19 15.20
CA ARG A 292 -10.25 5.12 16.06
C ARG A 292 -9.59 5.36 17.40
N TYR A 293 -8.57 4.58 17.74
CA TYR A 293 -7.97 4.66 19.05
C TYR A 293 -7.15 5.95 19.20
N ASN A 294 -7.24 6.56 20.38
CA ASN A 294 -6.42 7.70 20.75
C ASN A 294 -5.20 7.20 21.53
N TYR A 295 -4.07 7.10 20.84
CA TYR A 295 -2.85 6.55 21.43
C TYR A 295 -2.14 7.50 22.39
N SER A 296 -2.54 8.78 22.47
CA SER A 296 -1.97 9.70 23.44
C SER A 296 -2.15 9.26 24.87
N GLY A 297 -3.30 8.67 25.21
CA GLY A 297 -3.57 8.17 26.56
C GLY A 297 -2.67 6.97 26.92
N ILE A 298 -2.43 6.07 25.96
CA ILE A 298 -1.62 4.85 26.16
C ILE A 298 -0.13 5.21 26.25
N PHE A 299 0.39 5.98 25.30
CA PHE A 299 1.82 6.24 25.18
C PHE A 299 2.28 7.48 25.96
N GLY A 300 1.35 8.29 26.46
CA GLY A 300 1.66 9.56 27.13
C GLY A 300 2.40 10.54 26.22
N ILE A 301 2.07 10.55 24.92
CA ILE A 301 2.66 11.47 23.93
C ILE A 301 1.54 12.13 23.11
N PRO A 302 1.66 13.42 22.76
CA PRO A 302 0.71 14.06 21.87
C PRO A 302 0.71 13.40 20.47
N PRO A 303 -0.37 13.55 19.68
CA PRO A 303 -0.44 13.03 18.32
C PRO A 303 0.63 13.63 17.40
N TYR A 304 1.00 14.87 17.65
CA TYR A 304 1.89 15.66 16.80
C TYR A 304 3.08 16.19 17.58
N ASN A 305 4.15 16.50 16.87
CA ASN A 305 5.33 17.19 17.39
C ASN A 305 5.76 18.27 16.38
N SER A 306 5.94 19.51 16.83
CA SER A 306 6.38 20.63 16.01
C SER A 306 7.91 20.81 15.97
N GLY A 307 8.64 19.95 16.67
CA GLY A 307 10.10 20.02 16.82
C GLY A 307 10.63 21.09 17.76
N SER A 308 9.76 21.90 18.34
CA SER A 308 10.10 22.65 19.54
C SER A 308 10.09 21.70 20.74
N SER A 309 11.15 21.69 21.52
CA SER A 309 11.33 20.77 22.67
C SER A 309 10.27 20.94 23.77
N ASP A 310 9.46 22.00 23.72
CA ASP A 310 8.72 22.51 24.87
C ASP A 310 7.19 22.39 24.70
N ASP A 311 6.67 21.99 23.55
CA ASP A 311 5.22 21.95 23.31
C ASP A 311 4.66 20.54 23.07
N ASN A 312 4.48 19.82 24.18
CA ASN A 312 3.77 18.54 24.19
C ASN A 312 2.23 18.69 24.08
N SER A 313 1.71 19.90 23.86
CA SER A 313 0.28 20.20 23.77
C SER A 313 -0.17 20.63 22.37
N PHE A 314 0.74 20.55 21.40
CA PHE A 314 0.54 21.07 20.06
C PHE A 314 -0.73 20.53 19.39
N LYS A 315 -1.60 21.46 18.97
CA LYS A 315 -2.78 21.19 18.15
C LYS A 315 -2.41 21.53 16.70
N PRO A 316 -2.53 20.59 15.75
CA PRO A 316 -2.08 20.82 14.39
C PRO A 316 -2.94 21.89 13.71
N ASN A 317 -2.28 22.77 12.96
CA ASN A 317 -2.89 23.68 12.00
C ASN A 317 -2.32 23.36 10.61
N LEU A 318 -3.14 23.53 9.58
CA LEU A 318 -2.70 23.41 8.18
C LEU A 318 -1.62 24.44 7.85
N GLU A 319 -1.67 25.64 8.44
CA GLU A 319 -0.64 26.66 8.27
C GLU A 319 0.73 26.26 8.86
N ASP A 320 0.73 25.34 9.82
CA ASP A 320 1.94 24.84 10.46
C ASP A 320 2.50 23.60 9.75
N TYR A 321 1.76 23.01 8.80
CA TYR A 321 2.32 22.05 7.86
C TYR A 321 3.29 22.80 6.93
N PRO A 322 4.49 22.29 6.61
CA PRO A 322 5.05 20.94 6.81
C PRO A 322 5.91 20.77 8.09
N TYR A 323 5.72 21.60 9.11
CA TYR A 323 6.54 21.61 10.33
C TYR A 323 6.08 20.65 11.43
N ILE A 324 5.15 19.77 11.10
CA ILE A 324 4.51 18.87 12.05
C ILE A 324 4.91 17.42 11.73
N TRP A 325 5.35 16.68 12.75
CA TRP A 325 5.59 15.25 12.69
C TRP A 325 4.51 14.48 13.42
N ALA A 326 4.13 13.32 12.90
CA ALA A 326 3.30 12.36 13.63
C ALA A 326 4.15 11.60 14.67
N ASN A 327 3.76 11.63 15.94
CA ASN A 327 4.39 10.78 16.96
C ASN A 327 3.79 9.37 16.96
N TRP A 328 2.52 9.29 16.57
CA TRP A 328 1.75 8.07 16.35
C TRP A 328 0.69 8.39 15.30
N VAL A 329 0.10 7.38 14.69
CA VAL A 329 -0.88 7.52 13.61
C VAL A 329 -2.12 6.69 13.88
N ASN A 330 -3.24 7.28 13.52
CA ASN A 330 -4.53 6.63 13.37
C ASN A 330 -5.20 7.23 12.11
N ARG A 331 -6.47 6.89 11.85
CA ARG A 331 -7.16 7.37 10.64
C ARG A 331 -7.17 8.89 10.53
N SER A 332 -7.51 9.57 11.63
CA SER A 332 -7.66 11.04 11.63
C SER A 332 -6.32 11.75 11.45
N ILE A 333 -5.23 11.18 11.97
CA ILE A 333 -3.89 11.75 11.75
C ILE A 333 -3.47 11.54 10.30
N PHE A 334 -3.65 10.33 9.76
CA PHE A 334 -3.40 10.07 8.34
C PHE A 334 -4.18 11.04 7.44
N GLU A 335 -5.50 11.18 7.66
CA GLU A 335 -6.35 12.10 6.88
C GLU A 335 -5.94 13.57 7.04
N PHE A 336 -5.37 13.96 8.17
CA PHE A 336 -4.80 15.30 8.33
C PHE A 336 -3.62 15.51 7.37
N PHE A 337 -2.64 14.59 7.36
CA PHE A 337 -1.48 14.69 6.48
C PHE A 337 -1.86 14.59 5.00
N ASP A 338 -2.79 13.69 4.68
CA ASP A 338 -3.31 13.51 3.33
C ASP A 338 -4.01 14.78 2.81
N ARG A 339 -4.87 15.39 3.62
CA ARG A 339 -5.53 16.65 3.27
C ARG A 339 -4.56 17.83 3.23
N ALA A 340 -3.64 17.92 4.19
CA ALA A 340 -2.66 19.00 4.26
C ALA A 340 -1.79 19.02 3.00
N ASP A 341 -1.38 17.84 2.53
CA ASP A 341 -0.67 17.67 1.27
C ASP A 341 -1.51 18.22 0.10
N HIS A 342 -2.74 17.73 -0.08
CA HIS A 342 -3.64 18.19 -1.14
C HIS A 342 -3.91 19.70 -1.14
N GLU A 343 -4.23 20.28 0.01
CA GLU A 343 -4.53 21.72 0.12
C GLU A 343 -3.29 22.58 -0.14
N GLU A 344 -2.11 22.13 0.29
CA GLU A 344 -0.87 22.80 -0.03
C GLU A 344 -0.59 22.76 -1.54
N MET A 345 -0.81 21.62 -2.18
CA MET A 345 -0.68 21.47 -3.64
C MET A 345 -1.61 22.40 -4.42
N GLU A 346 -2.84 22.61 -3.94
CA GLU A 346 -3.81 23.50 -4.57
C GLU A 346 -3.46 24.99 -4.40
N ASN A 347 -2.83 25.36 -3.29
CA ASN A 347 -2.52 26.75 -2.96
C ASN A 347 -1.19 27.25 -3.53
N LEU A 348 -0.31 26.35 -3.96
CA LEU A 348 1.01 26.70 -4.48
C LEU A 348 0.97 27.02 -5.98
N SER A 349 1.83 27.95 -6.40
CA SER A 349 2.08 28.18 -7.82
C SER A 349 2.66 26.91 -8.45
N LEU A 350 2.28 26.59 -9.69
CA LEU A 350 2.81 25.46 -10.47
C LEU A 350 4.36 25.47 -10.60
N GLU A 351 5.01 26.59 -10.28
CA GLU A 351 6.47 26.73 -10.26
C GLU A 351 7.14 26.21 -8.96
N TYR A 352 6.36 25.87 -7.92
CA TYR A 352 6.87 25.51 -6.59
C TYR A 352 5.98 24.49 -5.87
N ILE A 353 5.73 23.34 -6.50
CA ILE A 353 5.05 22.24 -5.82
C ILE A 353 6.10 21.40 -5.07
N PRO A 354 5.95 21.18 -3.76
CA PRO A 354 6.90 20.41 -2.99
C PRO A 354 6.87 18.94 -3.40
N GLN A 355 8.04 18.30 -3.38
CA GLN A 355 8.12 16.85 -3.40
C GLN A 355 7.58 16.26 -2.11
N THR A 356 6.52 15.45 -2.23
CA THR A 356 5.85 14.77 -1.14
C THR A 356 5.55 13.32 -1.49
N LYS A 357 5.57 12.49 -0.45
CA LYS A 357 5.13 11.10 -0.53
C LYS A 357 4.51 10.70 0.78
N VAL A 358 3.29 10.19 0.71
CA VAL A 358 2.56 9.66 1.86
C VAL A 358 2.28 8.20 1.60
N VAL A 359 2.72 7.34 2.51
CA VAL A 359 2.45 5.91 2.48
C VAL A 359 1.75 5.54 3.78
N TYR A 360 0.58 4.93 3.67
CA TYR A 360 -0.20 4.47 4.81
C TYR A 360 -0.59 3.01 4.61
N VAL A 361 -0.02 2.12 5.41
CA VAL A 361 -0.23 0.68 5.33
C VAL A 361 -0.85 0.18 6.62
N LEU A 362 -1.94 -0.54 6.46
CA LEU A 362 -2.63 -1.25 7.52
C LEU A 362 -2.49 -2.75 7.23
N LYS A 363 -2.10 -3.55 8.20
CA LYS A 363 -2.04 -5.01 8.07
C LYS A 363 -2.68 -5.67 9.29
N VAL A 364 -3.59 -6.60 9.06
CA VAL A 364 -4.22 -7.40 10.10
C VAL A 364 -3.83 -8.86 9.98
N ILE A 365 -3.49 -9.44 11.12
CA ILE A 365 -3.27 -10.87 11.30
C ILE A 365 -4.28 -11.34 12.36
N PRO A 366 -5.42 -11.91 11.95
CA PRO A 366 -6.46 -12.31 12.87
C PRO A 366 -6.18 -13.67 13.51
N GLU A 367 -6.85 -13.92 14.63
CA GLU A 367 -7.01 -15.24 15.28
C GLU A 367 -5.73 -16.02 15.59
N ARG A 368 -4.68 -15.33 16.05
CA ARG A 368 -3.41 -15.95 16.43
C ARG A 368 -3.33 -16.27 17.91
N ASN A 369 -2.79 -17.44 18.22
CA ASN A 369 -2.27 -17.69 19.56
C ASN A 369 -0.89 -17.06 19.62
N ILE A 370 -0.67 -16.19 20.61
CA ILE A 370 0.56 -15.43 20.71
C ILE A 370 1.14 -15.51 22.11
N THR A 371 2.46 -15.43 22.15
CA THR A 371 3.26 -15.24 23.35
C THR A 371 3.95 -13.89 23.25
N ILE A 372 3.70 -13.02 24.21
CA ILE A 372 4.46 -11.78 24.40
C ILE A 372 5.55 -12.06 25.42
N THR A 373 6.81 -11.83 25.04
CA THR A 373 7.97 -12.04 25.91
C THR A 373 9.02 -10.96 25.67
N SER A 374 9.92 -10.78 26.63
CA SER A 374 11.11 -9.93 26.46
C SER A 374 12.32 -10.78 26.09
N LYS A 375 13.06 -10.35 25.07
CA LYS A 375 14.36 -10.92 24.70
C LYS A 375 15.45 -9.95 25.14
N LYS A 376 16.36 -10.43 25.99
CA LYS A 376 17.58 -9.69 26.33
C LYS A 376 18.49 -9.63 25.10
N SER A 377 18.65 -8.45 24.52
CA SER A 377 19.71 -8.18 23.54
C SER A 377 21.04 -7.95 24.24
N LYS A 378 22.16 -8.35 23.61
CA LYS A 378 23.51 -8.04 24.10
C LYS A 378 23.82 -6.53 24.11
N ILE A 379 23.01 -5.72 23.43
CA ILE A 379 23.23 -4.28 23.19
C ILE A 379 22.20 -3.43 23.97
N SER A 380 21.99 -3.76 25.26
CA SER A 380 21.32 -2.92 26.28
C SER A 380 19.86 -2.48 26.06
N GLN A 381 19.11 -3.05 25.11
CA GLN A 381 17.66 -2.81 25.02
C GLN A 381 16.87 -4.11 25.19
N ASN A 382 15.86 -4.08 26.07
CA ASN A 382 14.89 -5.16 26.20
C ASN A 382 13.98 -5.11 24.99
N ASN A 383 14.15 -6.05 24.07
CA ASN A 383 13.29 -6.14 22.89
C ASN A 383 12.06 -6.94 23.27
N PHE A 384 10.87 -6.38 23.08
CA PHE A 384 9.65 -7.17 23.13
C PHE A 384 9.48 -7.93 21.83
N ILE A 385 9.09 -9.18 21.98
CA ILE A 385 8.82 -10.06 20.87
C ILE A 385 7.43 -10.65 21.06
N VAL A 386 6.64 -10.57 20.00
CA VAL A 386 5.39 -11.30 19.86
C VAL A 386 5.67 -12.48 18.94
N ILE A 387 5.51 -13.68 19.47
CA ILE A 387 5.75 -14.93 18.76
C ILE A 387 4.42 -15.65 18.64
N ASP A 388 4.11 -16.20 17.48
CA ASP A 388 2.94 -17.06 17.32
C ASP A 388 3.18 -18.49 17.81
N ASP A 389 2.14 -19.33 17.73
CA ASP A 389 2.19 -20.74 18.08
C ASP A 389 3.11 -21.60 17.19
N THR A 390 3.50 -21.09 16.02
CA THR A 390 4.50 -21.74 15.14
C THR A 390 5.94 -21.37 15.52
N GLY A 391 6.13 -20.42 16.44
CA GLY A 391 7.43 -19.88 16.77
C GLY A 391 7.87 -18.74 15.83
N LYS A 392 7.00 -18.29 14.92
CA LYS A 392 7.28 -17.16 14.02
C LYS A 392 7.16 -15.85 14.79
N GLU A 393 8.19 -15.03 14.69
CA GLU A 393 8.17 -13.67 15.21
C GLU A 393 7.24 -12.81 14.35
N LEU A 394 6.14 -12.34 14.96
CA LEU A 394 5.14 -11.51 14.28
C LEU A 394 5.48 -10.02 14.35
N THR A 395 6.26 -9.60 15.35
CA THR A 395 6.69 -8.22 15.55
C THR A 395 8.20 -8.19 15.75
N ASN A 396 8.97 -7.92 14.69
CA ASN A 396 10.41 -7.71 14.81
C ASN A 396 10.67 -6.28 15.33
N ALA A 397 11.43 -6.16 16.41
CA ALA A 397 11.77 -4.89 17.05
C ALA A 397 13.28 -4.83 17.24
N SER A 398 13.97 -4.06 16.38
CA SER A 398 15.36 -3.67 16.65
C SER A 398 15.44 -2.38 17.47
N ASN A 399 14.45 -1.48 17.41
CA ASN A 399 14.39 -0.23 18.19
C ASN A 399 12.91 0.23 18.36
N SER A 400 12.27 0.02 19.50
CA SER A 400 10.93 0.55 19.78
C SER A 400 10.99 1.63 20.87
N ASP A 401 10.32 2.76 20.67
CA ASP A 401 10.35 3.87 21.62
C ASP A 401 9.47 3.60 22.84
N LYS A 402 8.27 3.02 22.62
CA LYS A 402 7.28 2.79 23.68
C LYS A 402 6.50 1.51 23.46
N ILE A 403 6.35 0.74 24.54
CA ILE A 403 5.54 -0.48 24.58
C ILE A 403 4.66 -0.42 25.81
N VAL A 404 3.40 -0.80 25.66
CA VAL A 404 2.42 -0.74 26.73
C VAL A 404 1.62 -2.02 26.74
N ILE A 405 1.42 -2.59 27.92
CA ILE A 405 0.63 -3.82 28.11
C ILE A 405 -0.49 -3.54 29.12
N LEU A 406 -1.68 -4.03 28.82
CA LEU A 406 -2.82 -3.99 29.73
C LEU A 406 -2.60 -4.99 30.87
N LYS A 407 -2.53 -4.49 32.10
CA LYS A 407 -2.41 -5.30 33.31
C LYS A 407 -3.30 -4.73 34.41
N ASN A 408 -4.12 -5.57 35.04
CA ASN A 408 -5.07 -5.15 36.07
C ASN A 408 -5.98 -3.98 35.63
N GLN A 409 -6.46 -4.00 34.38
CA GLN A 409 -7.30 -2.95 33.78
C GLN A 409 -6.61 -1.58 33.60
N THR A 410 -5.31 -1.50 33.87
CA THR A 410 -4.49 -0.31 33.63
C THR A 410 -3.39 -0.62 32.63
N TYR A 411 -3.04 0.35 31.81
CA TYR A 411 -1.93 0.22 30.87
C TYR A 411 -0.60 0.49 31.59
N GLU A 412 0.27 -0.51 31.66
CA GLU A 412 1.63 -0.36 32.19
C GLU A 412 2.60 -0.08 31.03
N LEU A 413 3.25 1.10 31.08
CA LEU A 413 4.29 1.48 30.13
C LEU A 413 5.58 0.72 30.47
N LEU A 414 6.10 -0.01 29.48
CA LEU A 414 7.32 -0.80 29.54
C LEU A 414 8.38 -0.10 28.67
N SER A 415 8.89 1.04 29.16
CA SER A 415 10.00 1.77 28.53
C SER A 415 11.28 1.66 29.38
N GLY A 416 12.38 1.16 28.79
CA GLY A 416 13.72 1.23 29.41
C GLY A 416 14.17 0.01 30.24
N GLU A 417 15.46 0.04 30.61
CA GLU A 417 16.37 -1.08 30.95
C GLU A 417 15.95 -2.08 32.05
N ASN A 418 14.90 -1.84 32.84
CA ASN A 418 14.69 -2.57 34.10
C ASN A 418 13.36 -3.33 34.24
N GLY A 419 12.53 -3.41 33.19
CA GLY A 419 11.31 -4.23 33.21
C GLY A 419 11.51 -5.60 32.55
N GLU A 420 11.73 -6.67 33.34
CA GLU A 420 11.47 -8.02 32.83
C GLU A 420 9.96 -8.17 32.66
N ALA A 421 9.48 -8.12 31.42
CA ALA A 421 8.11 -8.46 31.13
C ALA A 421 7.88 -9.93 31.47
N GLN A 422 6.90 -10.20 32.33
CA GLN A 422 6.41 -11.57 32.49
C GLN A 422 5.90 -12.05 31.13
N GLN A 423 6.23 -13.29 30.78
CA GLN A 423 5.67 -13.92 29.60
C GLN A 423 4.14 -13.95 29.71
N VAL A 424 3.45 -13.38 28.73
CA VAL A 424 1.98 -13.39 28.69
C VAL A 424 1.53 -14.10 27.43
N ASN A 425 0.63 -15.07 27.60
CA ASN A 425 0.07 -15.84 26.50
C ASN A 425 -1.36 -15.37 26.25
N PHE A 426 -1.69 -15.12 24.99
CA PHE A 426 -3.03 -14.78 24.55
C PHE A 426 -3.48 -15.78 23.49
N SER A 427 -4.73 -16.22 23.59
CA SER A 427 -5.36 -17.07 22.59
C SER A 427 -6.28 -16.23 21.72
N ASN A 428 -6.33 -16.56 20.43
CA ASN A 428 -7.22 -15.90 19.47
C ASN A 428 -7.09 -14.36 19.47
N ALA A 429 -5.84 -13.88 19.53
CA ALA A 429 -5.50 -12.47 19.46
C ALA A 429 -5.51 -12.00 18.01
N THR A 430 -5.90 -10.75 17.80
CA THR A 430 -5.79 -10.07 16.51
C THR A 430 -4.69 -9.03 16.58
N ILE A 431 -3.78 -9.03 15.61
CA ILE A 431 -2.69 -8.07 15.53
C ILE A 431 -2.97 -7.13 14.37
N VAL A 432 -2.96 -5.84 14.65
CA VAL A 432 -3.02 -4.78 13.65
C VAL A 432 -1.67 -4.06 13.63
N LYS A 433 -1.01 -4.08 12.49
CA LYS A 433 0.17 -3.26 12.21
C LYS A 433 -0.26 -2.04 11.42
N ILE A 434 0.15 -0.87 11.88
CA ILE A 434 -0.05 0.41 11.22
C ILE A 434 1.33 0.94 10.89
N HIS A 435 1.53 1.24 9.62
CA HIS A 435 2.74 1.86 9.13
C HIS A 435 2.37 3.14 8.40
N PHE A 436 3.05 4.22 8.75
CA PHE A 436 2.86 5.50 8.12
C PHE A 436 4.21 6.11 7.82
N THR A 437 4.37 6.60 6.61
CA THR A 437 5.53 7.41 6.25
C THR A 437 5.04 8.64 5.51
N SER A 438 5.54 9.80 5.92
CA SER A 438 5.41 11.04 5.16
C SER A 438 6.80 11.59 4.87
N TYR A 439 7.06 11.79 3.59
CA TYR A 439 8.19 12.55 3.08
C TYR A 439 7.67 13.90 2.62
N TYR A 440 8.40 14.95 3.00
CA TYR A 440 8.19 16.30 2.51
C TYR A 440 9.56 16.91 2.16
N GLU A 441 9.60 17.88 1.24
CA GLU A 441 10.82 18.57 0.78
C GLU A 441 11.85 18.87 1.88
N TRP A 442 13.11 18.97 1.45
CA TRP A 442 14.28 19.16 2.32
C TRP A 442 14.52 17.99 3.28
N GLY A 443 14.05 16.80 2.91
CA GLY A 443 14.39 15.54 3.58
C GLY A 443 13.79 15.39 4.97
N ARG A 444 12.60 15.96 5.17
CA ARG A 444 11.79 15.71 6.37
C ARG A 444 11.06 14.40 6.19
N ILE A 445 11.38 13.45 7.06
CA ILE A 445 10.80 12.12 7.03
C ILE A 445 10.22 11.82 8.40
N THR A 446 8.92 11.60 8.44
CA THR A 446 8.28 10.92 9.57
C THR A 446 8.03 9.49 9.15
N SER A 447 8.51 8.54 9.96
CA SER A 447 8.16 7.13 9.83
C SER A 447 7.65 6.61 11.16
N VAL A 448 6.41 6.13 11.16
CA VAL A 448 5.72 5.58 12.32
C VAL A 448 5.39 4.12 12.05
N ASN A 449 5.85 3.25 12.96
CA ASN A 449 5.51 1.83 13.00
C ASN A 449 4.79 1.56 14.33
N GLN A 450 3.52 1.19 14.24
CA GLN A 450 2.70 0.87 15.39
C GLN A 450 2.15 -0.54 15.27
N ASP A 451 2.17 -1.26 16.38
CA ASP A 451 1.50 -2.56 16.47
C ASP A 451 0.46 -2.49 17.58
N VAL A 452 -0.70 -3.05 17.34
CA VAL A 452 -1.83 -3.10 18.26
C VAL A 452 -2.25 -4.54 18.36
N ILE A 453 -2.23 -5.06 19.57
CA ILE A 453 -2.64 -6.43 19.86
C ILE A 453 -3.96 -6.36 20.60
N MET A 454 -4.95 -7.08 20.07
CA MET A 454 -6.29 -7.12 20.62
C MET A 454 -6.68 -8.53 21.03
N ASP A 455 -7.47 -8.65 22.10
CA ASP A 455 -8.09 -9.92 22.46
C ASP A 455 -9.24 -10.30 21.49
N LYS A 456 -9.85 -11.46 21.71
CA LYS A 456 -11.00 -11.94 20.92
C LYS A 456 -12.23 -11.02 20.92
N LYS A 457 -12.31 -10.09 21.87
CA LYS A 457 -13.39 -9.08 21.98
C LYS A 457 -12.95 -7.73 21.40
N LEU A 458 -11.79 -7.67 20.76
CA LEU A 458 -11.17 -6.48 20.22
C LEU A 458 -10.77 -5.43 21.28
N ASN A 459 -10.57 -5.84 22.54
CA ASN A 459 -9.96 -4.95 23.53
C ASN A 459 -8.45 -4.90 23.28
N ILE A 460 -7.88 -3.69 23.24
CA ILE A 460 -6.42 -3.52 23.15
C ILE A 460 -5.78 -4.06 24.43
N ILE A 461 -4.92 -5.06 24.27
CA ILE A 461 -4.18 -5.70 25.36
C ILE A 461 -2.70 -5.34 25.35
N ALA A 462 -2.17 -4.94 24.20
CA ALA A 462 -0.85 -4.37 24.09
C ALA A 462 -0.77 -3.42 22.89
N ALA A 463 0.08 -2.42 23.00
CA ALA A 463 0.38 -1.52 21.90
C ALA A 463 1.88 -1.17 21.89
N ARG A 464 2.43 -1.05 20.70
CA ARG A 464 3.81 -0.65 20.44
C ARG A 464 3.83 0.56 19.54
N ASN A 465 4.75 1.47 19.79
CA ASN A 465 5.06 2.60 18.91
C ASN A 465 6.57 2.70 18.70
N CYS A 466 6.96 2.85 17.45
CA CYS A 466 8.30 3.22 17.01
C CYS A 466 8.13 4.38 16.03
N SER A 467 8.64 5.55 16.40
CA SER A 467 8.54 6.78 15.64
C SER A 467 9.93 7.31 15.37
N ASN A 468 10.32 7.35 14.10
CA ASN A 468 11.56 7.95 13.66
C ASN A 468 11.24 9.24 12.91
N ASN A 469 11.67 10.36 13.48
CA ASN A 469 11.62 11.67 12.82
C ASN A 469 13.04 12.06 12.43
N LEU A 470 13.26 12.27 11.14
CA LEU A 470 14.54 12.65 10.57
C LEU A 470 14.40 13.96 9.81
N ILE A 471 15.43 14.80 9.94
CA ILE A 471 15.68 15.97 9.09
C ILE A 471 17.02 15.66 8.43
N SER A 472 17.04 15.42 7.11
CA SER A 472 18.26 15.10 6.38
C SER A 472 19.10 16.32 6.04
#